data_AF-A0A409WJT9-F1
#
_entry.id   AF-A0A409WJT9-F1
#
_cell.length_a   1.000
_cell.length_b   1.000
_cell.length_c   1.000
_cell.angle_alpha   90.00
_cell.angle_beta   90.00
_cell.angle_gamma   90.00
#
_symmetry.space_group_name_H-M   'P 1'
#
loop_
_entity.id
_entity.type
_entity.pdbx_description
1 polymer ?
#
loop_
_entity_poly.entity_id
_entity_poly.type
_entity_poly.pdbx_seq_one_letter_code
_entity_poly.pdbx_strand_id
1 'polypeptide(L)'
;MKFSTVLSTIALCSLSASAQSAVLSYPRDGTKVQAGSKLTVEVDRPNSLSGSTEVAVVIAVNSCNNGVCASPQAILGQILYNGPFNPQYQSSAIGYQIPGQNFTVTLPSDLGKGPASLNVFHVALYGHVLASSELLLNEASSQIPQKDQPSIPESTLPSSSSAQIALKVPEVGLVIGLLSCPADTHPAGCAPPDAELGSVLFNGNFKPTIHEIPGEPYENFTVTVPSGFPSGTAQLSTARFHLIGAGPSPILEFNNVTLNVV
;
A
#
# COMPACT_ATOMS: atom_id res chain seq x y z
N MET A 1 -14.02 -54.07 -26.02
CA MET A 1 -13.51 -52.69 -26.19
C MET A 1 -14.07 -51.86 -25.05
N LYS A 2 -13.22 -51.37 -24.14
CA LYS A 2 -13.61 -50.50 -23.02
C LYS A 2 -12.59 -49.37 -22.97
N PHE A 3 -12.98 -48.17 -23.39
CA PHE A 3 -12.17 -46.96 -23.24
C PHE A 3 -12.60 -46.28 -21.94
N SER A 4 -11.69 -46.26 -20.97
CA SER A 4 -11.89 -45.57 -19.70
C SER A 4 -11.40 -44.12 -19.86
N THR A 5 -12.33 -43.18 -19.84
CA THR A 5 -12.05 -41.74 -19.90
C THR A 5 -11.50 -41.27 -18.55
N VAL A 6 -10.26 -40.79 -18.54
CA VAL A 6 -9.63 -40.15 -17.37
C VAL A 6 -9.96 -38.66 -17.41
N LEU A 7 -10.68 -38.18 -16.40
CA LEU A 7 -11.05 -36.78 -16.21
C LEU A 7 -9.88 -36.05 -15.54
N SER A 8 -9.24 -35.11 -16.24
CA SER A 8 -8.14 -34.31 -15.72
C SER A 8 -8.70 -33.09 -14.98
N THR A 9 -8.67 -33.11 -13.65
CA THR A 9 -8.99 -31.95 -12.80
C THR A 9 -7.79 -31.02 -12.73
N ILE A 10 -7.85 -29.92 -13.49
CA ILE A 10 -6.90 -28.80 -13.36
C ILE A 10 -7.28 -28.04 -12.08
N ALA A 11 -6.50 -28.24 -11.02
CA ALA A 11 -6.57 -27.41 -9.83
C ALA A 11 -5.91 -26.05 -10.15
N LEU A 12 -6.72 -24.99 -10.24
CA LEU A 12 -6.22 -23.62 -10.24
C LEU A 12 -5.67 -23.32 -8.85
N CYS A 13 -4.36 -23.49 -8.66
CA CYS A 13 -3.66 -22.89 -7.53
C CYS A 13 -3.73 -21.37 -7.71
N SER A 14 -4.48 -20.70 -6.84
CA SER A 14 -4.41 -19.24 -6.67
C SER A 14 -2.98 -18.89 -6.28
N LEU A 15 -2.19 -18.44 -7.26
CA LEU A 15 -0.88 -17.87 -7.02
C LEU A 15 -1.13 -16.55 -6.28
N SER A 16 -0.99 -16.57 -4.96
CA SER A 16 -0.76 -15.34 -4.21
C SER A 16 0.52 -14.74 -4.79
N ALA A 17 0.37 -13.67 -5.58
CA ALA A 17 1.51 -12.96 -6.12
C ALA A 17 2.24 -12.32 -4.93
N SER A 18 3.32 -12.94 -4.46
CA SER A 18 4.30 -12.23 -3.66
C SER A 18 4.89 -11.15 -4.55
N ALA A 19 4.39 -9.93 -4.39
CA ALA A 19 5.05 -8.75 -4.91
C ALA A 19 6.50 -8.79 -4.41
N GLN A 20 7.46 -8.62 -5.32
CA GLN A 20 8.87 -8.51 -4.94
C GLN A 20 9.02 -7.15 -4.25
N SER A 21 8.95 -7.20 -2.92
CA SER A 21 8.76 -6.07 -2.00
C SER A 21 9.92 -5.10 -1.98
N ALA A 22 9.66 -3.82 -1.73
CA ALA A 22 10.73 -2.88 -1.41
C ALA A 22 11.48 -3.34 -0.14
N VAL A 23 12.80 -3.18 -0.15
CA VAL A 23 13.70 -3.61 0.92
C VAL A 23 14.41 -2.40 1.48
N LEU A 24 14.51 -2.30 2.80
CA LEU A 24 15.35 -1.31 3.47
C LEU A 24 16.79 -1.82 3.47
N SER A 25 17.65 -1.19 2.68
CA SER A 25 19.06 -1.58 2.53
C SER A 25 19.99 -0.81 3.47
N TYR A 26 19.57 0.39 3.89
CA TYR A 26 20.27 1.21 4.86
C TYR A 26 19.27 2.02 5.72
N PRO A 27 19.51 2.23 7.02
CA PRO A 27 20.63 1.71 7.83
C PRO A 27 20.54 0.20 8.10
N ARG A 28 21.68 -0.41 8.43
CA ARG A 28 21.73 -1.82 8.88
C ARG A 28 21.18 -1.97 10.29
N ASP A 29 20.72 -3.18 10.61
CA ASP A 29 20.27 -3.54 11.96
C ASP A 29 21.31 -3.20 13.03
N GLY A 30 20.83 -2.68 14.16
CA GLY A 30 21.66 -2.29 15.30
C GLY A 30 22.45 -0.97 15.09
N THR A 31 22.24 -0.26 13.97
CA THR A 31 22.82 1.07 13.78
C THR A 31 22.41 2.01 14.91
N LYS A 32 23.41 2.63 15.54
CA LYS A 32 23.18 3.63 16.59
C LYS A 32 22.84 4.97 15.94
N VAL A 33 21.69 5.52 16.31
CA VAL A 33 21.22 6.82 15.83
C VAL A 33 20.92 7.73 17.02
N GLN A 34 20.91 9.04 16.79
CA GLN A 34 20.61 10.04 17.81
C GLN A 34 19.23 10.65 17.56
N ALA A 35 18.42 10.82 18.60
CA ALA A 35 17.16 11.56 18.50
C ALA A 35 17.42 12.98 17.95
N GLY A 36 16.55 13.44 17.04
CA GLY A 36 16.71 14.74 16.38
C GLY A 36 17.77 14.80 15.26
N SER A 37 18.54 13.73 15.02
CA SER A 37 19.54 13.72 13.94
C SER A 37 18.93 13.40 12.59
N LYS A 38 19.62 13.80 11.51
CA LYS A 38 19.32 13.32 10.16
C LYS A 38 19.77 11.87 10.01
N LEU A 39 18.96 11.06 9.34
CA LEU A 39 19.25 9.68 8.99
C LEU A 39 19.03 9.51 7.49
N THR A 40 20.00 8.91 6.81
CA THR A 40 19.80 8.43 5.45
C THR A 40 19.12 7.07 5.52
N VAL A 41 18.07 6.88 4.73
CA VAL A 41 17.37 5.62 4.56
C VAL A 41 17.43 5.26 3.08
N GLU A 42 17.95 4.09 2.77
CA GLU A 42 17.98 3.55 1.41
C GLU A 42 16.88 2.49 1.30
N VAL A 43 15.96 2.73 0.37
CA VAL A 43 14.90 1.79 0.02
C VAL A 43 15.17 1.27 -1.39
N ASP A 44 15.50 0.00 -1.47
CA ASP A 44 15.72 -0.73 -2.69
C ASP A 44 14.43 -1.35 -3.19
N ARG A 45 14.28 -1.44 -4.49
CA ARG A 45 13.23 -2.19 -5.17
C ARG A 45 13.87 -3.38 -5.89
N PRO A 46 13.67 -4.61 -5.40
CA PRO A 46 14.10 -5.80 -6.12
C PRO A 46 13.54 -5.84 -7.54
N ASN A 47 14.33 -6.35 -8.49
CA ASN A 47 13.95 -6.40 -9.90
C ASN A 47 12.77 -7.35 -10.12
N SER A 48 11.57 -6.80 -10.34
CA SER A 48 10.37 -7.57 -10.66
C SER A 48 10.39 -8.14 -12.08
N LEU A 49 9.88 -9.38 -12.24
CA LEU A 49 9.67 -10.01 -13.54
C LEU A 49 8.50 -9.38 -14.32
N SER A 50 7.55 -8.77 -13.61
CA SER A 50 6.47 -7.97 -14.18
C SER A 50 6.78 -6.48 -14.02
N GLY A 51 6.45 -5.67 -15.04
CA GLY A 51 6.48 -4.21 -14.89
C GLY A 51 5.58 -3.77 -13.73
N SER A 52 6.06 -2.83 -12.92
CA SER A 52 5.27 -2.29 -11.80
C SER A 52 5.39 -0.77 -11.71
N THR A 53 4.30 -0.14 -11.30
CA THR A 53 4.16 1.30 -11.14
C THR A 53 4.13 1.65 -9.65
N GLU A 54 5.05 2.49 -9.21
CA GLU A 54 5.12 2.92 -7.82
C GLU A 54 3.95 3.84 -7.47
N VAL A 55 3.28 3.59 -6.35
CA VAL A 55 2.21 4.46 -5.84
C VAL A 55 2.79 5.39 -4.78
N ALA A 56 3.31 4.82 -3.69
CA ALA A 56 3.90 5.59 -2.61
C ALA A 56 4.76 4.75 -1.67
N VAL A 57 5.59 5.44 -0.89
CA VAL A 57 6.30 4.86 0.26
C VAL A 57 6.08 5.71 1.50
N VAL A 58 5.93 5.05 2.63
CA VAL A 58 5.90 5.65 3.96
C VAL A 58 7.07 5.10 4.76
N ILE A 59 7.87 6.00 5.31
CA ILE A 59 8.97 5.67 6.22
C ILE A 59 8.56 6.19 7.59
N ALA A 60 8.58 5.32 8.59
CA ALA A 60 8.18 5.64 9.95
C ALA A 60 9.12 5.01 10.97
N VAL A 61 9.16 5.58 12.17
CA VAL A 61 9.92 5.02 13.29
C VAL A 61 9.01 4.78 14.47
N ASN A 62 9.21 3.64 15.14
CA ASN A 62 8.50 3.30 16.34
C ASN A 62 9.48 2.88 17.44
N SER A 63 9.31 3.40 18.66
CA SER A 63 10.08 2.91 19.80
C SER A 63 9.56 1.53 20.23
N CYS A 64 10.47 0.61 20.56
CA CYS A 64 10.09 -0.72 20.99
C CYS A 64 9.90 -0.75 22.51
N ASN A 65 8.78 -1.26 22.98
CA ASN A 65 8.49 -1.33 24.40
C ASN A 65 9.08 -2.61 24.99
N ASN A 66 9.92 -2.50 26.02
CA ASN A 66 10.65 -3.62 26.63
C ASN A 66 11.45 -4.48 25.63
N GLY A 67 11.92 -3.90 24.53
CA GLY A 67 12.63 -4.62 23.47
C GLY A 67 11.73 -5.32 22.44
N VAL A 68 10.41 -5.21 22.58
CA VAL A 68 9.44 -5.74 21.61
C VAL A 68 8.90 -4.61 20.75
N CYS A 69 9.02 -4.76 19.43
CA CYS A 69 8.54 -3.78 18.46
C CYS A 69 7.17 -4.21 17.93
N ALA A 70 6.25 -3.26 17.78
CA ALA A 70 4.95 -3.53 17.17
C ALA A 70 5.12 -3.85 15.67
N SER A 71 4.21 -4.68 15.13
CA SER A 71 4.14 -4.90 13.67
C SER A 71 3.76 -3.58 12.96
N PRO A 72 4.34 -3.26 11.78
CA PRO A 72 4.03 -2.07 11.01
C PRO A 72 2.56 -2.00 10.56
N GLN A 73 1.91 -3.17 10.46
CA GLN A 73 0.48 -3.33 10.15
C GLN A 73 -0.38 -2.65 11.21
N ALA A 74 -0.02 -2.87 12.47
CA ALA A 74 -0.75 -2.33 13.60
C ALA A 74 -0.38 -0.87 13.82
N ILE A 75 0.92 -0.57 13.83
CA ILE A 75 1.47 0.74 14.15
C ILE A 75 2.74 0.97 13.33
N LEU A 76 2.68 1.84 12.32
CA LEU A 76 3.89 2.30 11.62
C LEU A 76 4.78 3.14 12.53
N GLY A 77 4.16 3.85 13.48
CA GLY A 77 4.84 4.78 14.37
C GLY A 77 4.87 6.19 13.77
N GLN A 78 5.83 7.00 14.22
CA GLN A 78 5.92 8.39 13.80
C GLN A 78 6.43 8.48 12.36
N ILE A 79 5.64 9.14 11.51
CA ILE A 79 5.96 9.30 10.09
C ILE A 79 7.16 10.22 9.91
N LEU A 80 8.19 9.69 9.25
CA LEU A 80 9.42 10.39 8.88
C LEU A 80 9.40 10.87 7.43
N TYR A 81 8.74 10.11 6.55
CA TYR A 81 8.51 10.43 5.15
C TYR A 81 7.20 9.83 4.67
N ASN A 82 6.47 10.59 3.88
CA ASN A 82 5.25 10.18 3.17
C ASN A 82 5.35 10.81 1.77
N GLY A 83 5.21 10.00 0.72
CA GLY A 83 5.24 10.54 -0.63
C GLY A 83 5.64 9.54 -1.71
N PRO A 84 5.95 10.06 -2.92
CA PRO A 84 6.28 9.23 -4.06
C PRO A 84 7.58 8.46 -3.84
N PHE A 85 7.66 7.30 -4.48
CA PHE A 85 8.87 6.47 -4.56
C PHE A 85 9.26 6.37 -6.04
N ASN A 86 10.48 6.80 -6.36
CA ASN A 86 11.02 6.81 -7.71
C ASN A 86 12.42 6.17 -7.71
N PRO A 87 12.49 4.84 -7.58
CA PRO A 87 13.76 4.13 -7.51
C PRO A 87 14.49 4.24 -8.85
N GLN A 88 15.79 4.54 -8.78
CA GLN A 88 16.65 4.70 -9.95
C GLN A 88 17.75 3.66 -9.91
N TYR A 89 18.16 3.17 -11.09
CA TYR A 89 19.36 2.34 -11.19
C TYR A 89 20.58 3.20 -10.87
N GLN A 90 21.16 3.00 -9.70
CA GLN A 90 22.45 3.62 -9.37
C GLN A 90 23.56 2.92 -10.15
N SER A 91 24.49 3.66 -10.76
CA SER A 91 25.59 3.06 -11.50
C SER A 91 26.53 2.32 -10.54
N SER A 92 26.48 0.99 -10.54
CA SER A 92 27.42 0.14 -9.81
C SER A 92 28.46 -0.44 -10.76
N ALA A 93 29.74 -0.41 -10.35
CA ALA A 93 30.87 -0.90 -11.14
C ALA A 93 30.90 -2.44 -11.35
N ILE A 94 29.94 -3.17 -10.77
CA ILE A 94 29.91 -4.63 -10.69
C ILE A 94 28.59 -5.25 -11.19
N GLY A 95 28.00 -4.75 -12.29
CA GLY A 95 27.03 -5.47 -13.13
C GLY A 95 25.66 -5.89 -12.54
N TYR A 96 25.49 -5.89 -11.21
CA TYR A 96 24.21 -6.07 -10.51
C TYR A 96 23.75 -4.71 -10.02
N GLN A 97 22.72 -4.15 -10.67
CA GLN A 97 22.08 -2.91 -10.22
C GLN A 97 20.69 -3.24 -9.70
N ILE A 98 20.47 -2.99 -8.41
CA ILE A 98 19.15 -2.97 -7.80
C ILE A 98 18.72 -1.50 -7.83
N PRO A 99 17.57 -1.16 -8.42
CA PRO A 99 17.09 0.21 -8.40
C PRO A 99 16.67 0.57 -6.97
N GLY A 100 17.09 1.74 -6.50
CA GLY A 100 16.82 2.19 -5.14
C GLY A 100 16.69 3.70 -5.04
N GLN A 101 16.21 4.19 -3.90
CA GLN A 101 16.12 5.60 -3.59
C GLN A 101 16.59 5.89 -2.17
N ASN A 102 17.40 6.94 -2.05
CA ASN A 102 17.86 7.45 -0.77
C ASN A 102 16.93 8.58 -0.28
N PHE A 103 16.50 8.45 0.96
CA PHE A 103 15.70 9.42 1.68
C PHE A 103 16.53 9.99 2.82
N THR A 104 16.59 11.31 2.94
CA THR A 104 17.13 11.96 4.14
C THR A 104 15.98 12.36 5.04
N VAL A 105 15.79 11.62 6.12
CA VAL A 105 14.74 11.86 7.11
C VAL A 105 15.32 12.44 8.40
N THR A 106 14.50 13.11 9.20
CA THR A 106 14.91 13.61 10.52
C THR A 106 14.24 12.78 11.60
N LEU A 107 15.03 12.17 12.48
CA LEU A 107 14.48 11.41 13.60
C LEU A 107 13.82 12.35 14.61
N PRO A 108 12.72 11.91 15.25
CA PRO A 108 12.06 12.69 16.29
C PRO A 108 13.02 13.02 17.43
N SER A 109 12.95 14.24 17.96
CA SER A 109 13.73 14.64 19.14
C SER A 109 13.27 13.96 20.42
N ASP A 110 12.01 13.55 20.44
CA ASP A 110 11.33 12.82 21.52
C ASP A 110 11.41 11.29 21.38
N LEU A 111 12.18 10.79 20.41
CA LEU A 111 12.41 9.36 20.23
C LEU A 111 12.99 8.76 21.53
N GLY A 112 12.28 7.79 22.10
CA GLY A 112 12.68 7.14 23.35
C GLY A 112 14.05 6.46 23.23
N LYS A 113 14.82 6.49 24.32
CA LYS A 113 16.10 5.75 24.38
C LYS A 113 15.81 4.25 24.40
N GLY A 114 16.55 3.49 23.60
CA GLY A 114 16.44 2.05 23.54
C GLY A 114 16.26 1.54 22.10
N PRO A 115 15.86 0.27 21.93
CA PRO A 115 15.56 -0.27 20.62
C PRO A 115 14.37 0.46 19.98
N ALA A 116 14.46 0.70 18.68
CA ALA A 116 13.41 1.27 17.85
C ALA A 116 13.39 0.52 16.52
N SER A 117 12.21 0.38 15.91
CA SER A 117 12.04 -0.16 14.57
C SER A 117 11.91 0.99 13.57
N LEU A 118 12.64 0.86 12.45
CA LEU A 118 12.44 1.68 11.27
C LEU A 118 11.60 0.87 10.30
N ASN A 119 10.41 1.40 10.00
CA ASN A 119 9.37 0.71 9.26
C ASN A 119 9.22 1.34 7.88
N VAL A 120 9.13 0.51 6.85
CA VAL A 120 8.82 0.94 5.48
C VAL A 120 7.53 0.25 5.05
N PHE A 121 6.56 1.06 4.65
CA PHE A 121 5.34 0.60 4.00
C PHE A 121 5.36 1.09 2.55
N HIS A 122 5.29 0.15 1.62
CA HIS A 122 5.43 0.42 0.20
C HIS A 122 4.21 -0.08 -0.55
N VAL A 123 3.65 0.75 -1.42
CA VAL A 123 2.52 0.40 -2.28
C VAL A 123 2.91 0.55 -3.74
N ALA A 124 2.68 -0.50 -4.52
CA ALA A 124 2.91 -0.51 -5.95
C ALA A 124 1.81 -1.27 -6.70
N LEU A 125 1.63 -0.92 -7.96
CA LEU A 125 0.77 -1.60 -8.91
C LEU A 125 1.60 -2.60 -9.70
N TYR A 126 1.17 -3.86 -9.75
CA TYR A 126 1.76 -4.90 -10.59
C TYR A 126 0.72 -5.30 -11.64
N GLY A 127 0.85 -4.78 -12.86
CA GLY A 127 -0.22 -4.86 -13.85
C GLY A 127 -1.46 -4.10 -13.39
N HIS A 128 -2.58 -4.81 -13.20
CA HIS A 128 -3.86 -4.24 -12.77
C HIS A 128 -4.16 -4.45 -11.28
N VAL A 129 -3.21 -5.00 -10.51
CA VAL A 129 -3.40 -5.36 -9.10
C VAL A 129 -2.57 -4.44 -8.21
N LEU A 130 -3.17 -3.90 -7.15
CA LEU A 130 -2.42 -3.23 -6.09
C LEU A 130 -1.81 -4.25 -5.14
N ALA A 131 -0.53 -4.05 -4.84
CA ALA A 131 0.14 -4.78 -3.77
C ALA A 131 0.80 -3.79 -2.80
N SER A 132 0.65 -4.08 -1.52
CA SER A 132 1.42 -3.46 -0.45
C SER A 132 2.46 -4.43 0.07
N SER A 133 3.63 -3.91 0.44
CA SER A 133 4.65 -4.65 1.16
C SER A 133 5.08 -3.90 2.41
N GLU A 134 5.38 -4.67 3.45
CA GLU A 134 5.71 -4.17 4.78
C GLU A 134 7.05 -4.77 5.18
N LEU A 135 7.97 -3.92 5.60
CA LEU A 135 9.26 -4.38 6.08
C LEU A 135 9.53 -3.87 7.49
N LEU A 136 9.84 -4.84 8.35
CA LEU A 136 10.47 -4.65 9.64
C LEU A 136 11.96 -4.95 9.53
N LEU A 137 12.79 -4.04 10.04
CA LEU A 137 14.04 -4.47 10.65
C LEU A 137 13.67 -5.10 12.01
N ASN A 138 13.59 -6.44 12.08
CA ASN A 138 13.56 -7.33 13.27
C ASN A 138 12.86 -8.68 13.04
N GLU A 139 12.72 -9.20 11.82
CA GLU A 139 12.33 -10.61 11.66
C GLU A 139 13.51 -11.54 12.03
N ALA A 140 13.70 -11.78 13.33
CA ALA A 140 14.12 -13.11 13.74
C ALA A 140 13.01 -14.06 13.28
N SER A 141 13.28 -14.78 12.18
CA SER A 141 12.43 -15.83 11.62
C SER A 141 11.67 -16.59 12.70
N SER A 142 10.36 -16.35 12.77
CA SER A 142 9.42 -17.27 13.40
C SER A 142 8.17 -17.28 12.56
N GLN A 143 8.05 -18.32 11.73
CA GLN A 143 6.82 -18.65 11.02
C GLN A 143 5.68 -18.73 12.04
N ILE A 144 4.79 -17.73 12.04
CA ILE A 144 3.45 -17.89 12.61
C ILE A 144 2.51 -18.15 11.43
N PRO A 145 1.82 -19.30 11.38
CA PRO A 145 0.80 -19.56 10.37
C PRO A 145 -0.32 -18.52 10.52
N GLN A 146 -0.79 -17.95 9.40
CA GLN A 146 -2.07 -17.24 9.37
C GLN A 146 -3.16 -18.15 9.92
N LYS A 147 -3.60 -17.88 11.14
CA LYS A 147 -4.79 -18.49 11.72
C LYS A 147 -5.74 -17.37 12.12
N ASP A 148 -6.90 -17.38 11.46
CA ASP A 148 -8.17 -16.79 11.83
C ASP A 148 -8.13 -15.32 12.28
N GLN A 149 -8.49 -14.44 11.34
CA GLN A 149 -9.01 -13.09 11.62
C GLN A 149 -10.23 -13.21 12.55
N PRO A 150 -10.16 -12.75 13.81
CA PRO A 150 -11.35 -12.67 14.64
C PRO A 150 -12.17 -11.48 14.15
N SER A 151 -13.43 -11.74 13.81
CA SER A 151 -14.44 -10.70 13.65
C SER A 151 -14.54 -9.91 14.96
N ILE A 152 -14.08 -8.66 14.95
CA ILE A 152 -14.25 -7.76 16.10
C ILE A 152 -15.73 -7.35 16.14
N PRO A 153 -16.43 -7.54 17.29
CA PRO A 153 -17.78 -7.04 17.45
C PRO A 153 -17.78 -5.52 17.51
N GLU A 154 -18.77 -4.93 16.84
CA GLU A 154 -19.06 -3.49 16.79
C GLU A 154 -19.14 -2.90 18.21
N SER A 155 -18.04 -2.30 18.67
CA SER A 155 -17.97 -1.60 19.94
C SER A 155 -18.58 -0.22 19.78
N THR A 156 -19.76 -0.05 20.35
CA THR A 156 -20.49 1.20 20.53
C THR A 156 -19.58 2.32 21.05
N LEU A 157 -19.38 3.36 20.22
CA LEU A 157 -18.76 4.62 20.65
C LEU A 157 -19.71 5.37 21.61
N PRO A 158 -19.21 5.96 22.71
CA PRO A 158 -20.00 6.91 23.47
C PRO A 158 -20.13 8.23 22.71
N SER A 159 -21.37 8.64 22.48
CA SER A 159 -21.73 9.98 22.03
C SER A 159 -21.35 11.01 23.11
N SER A 160 -20.37 11.87 22.84
CA SER A 160 -20.25 13.14 23.58
C SER A 160 -19.72 14.27 22.68
N SER A 161 -20.65 15.20 22.44
CA SER A 161 -20.51 16.61 22.10
C SER A 161 -19.14 17.18 21.74
N SER A 162 -19.08 17.73 20.51
CA SER A 162 -18.51 19.06 20.22
C SER A 162 -17.06 19.31 20.62
N ALA A 163 -16.16 18.49 20.12
CA ALA A 163 -14.84 18.97 19.72
C ALA A 163 -14.48 18.23 18.42
N GLN A 164 -14.79 18.84 17.27
CA GLN A 164 -14.21 18.44 15.99
C GLN A 164 -12.71 18.77 16.04
N ILE A 165 -11.95 17.95 16.78
CA ILE A 165 -10.55 17.76 16.45
C ILE A 165 -10.62 17.00 15.13
N ALA A 166 -10.57 17.73 14.02
CA ALA A 166 -10.32 17.13 12.72
C ALA A 166 -9.02 16.35 12.86
N LEU A 167 -9.12 15.05 13.13
CA LEU A 167 -8.03 14.11 12.99
C LEU A 167 -7.64 14.20 11.52
N LYS A 168 -6.64 15.03 11.24
CA LYS A 168 -6.12 15.23 9.89
C LYS A 168 -5.56 13.90 9.45
N VAL A 169 -6.33 13.16 8.68
CA VAL A 169 -5.93 11.89 8.08
C VAL A 169 -4.76 12.18 7.15
N PRO A 170 -3.56 11.62 7.40
CA PRO A 170 -2.46 11.76 6.45
C PRO A 170 -2.79 10.94 5.20
N GLU A 171 -3.12 11.63 4.11
CA GLU A 171 -3.25 11.03 2.80
C GLU A 171 -1.88 10.69 2.24
N VAL A 172 -1.73 9.46 1.73
CA VAL A 172 -0.47 9.00 1.14
C VAL A 172 -0.56 8.99 -0.38
N GLY A 173 -1.61 8.38 -0.93
CA GLY A 173 -1.80 8.31 -2.38
C GLY A 173 -3.19 7.81 -2.78
N LEU A 174 -3.53 8.04 -4.04
CA LEU A 174 -4.76 7.60 -4.68
C LEU A 174 -4.44 7.04 -6.07
N VAL A 175 -5.02 5.89 -6.34
CA VAL A 175 -5.06 5.30 -7.68
C VAL A 175 -6.50 5.27 -8.16
N ILE A 176 -6.71 5.71 -9.41
CA ILE A 176 -8.00 5.56 -10.10
C ILE A 176 -7.78 4.58 -11.25
N GLY A 177 -8.53 3.49 -11.24
CA GLY A 177 -8.49 2.43 -12.24
C GLY A 177 -9.81 2.29 -12.99
N LEU A 178 -9.74 1.80 -14.22
CA LEU A 178 -10.89 1.48 -15.05
C LEU A 178 -10.78 0.06 -15.60
N LEU A 179 -11.68 -0.81 -15.14
CA LEU A 179 -11.75 -2.21 -15.54
C LEU A 179 -12.88 -2.42 -16.55
N SER A 180 -12.58 -3.07 -17.68
CA SER A 180 -13.63 -3.54 -18.60
C SER A 180 -14.09 -4.93 -18.16
N CYS A 181 -15.39 -5.11 -18.02
CA CYS A 181 -15.98 -6.35 -17.51
C CYS A 181 -17.22 -6.73 -18.32
N PRO A 182 -17.06 -7.08 -19.60
CA PRO A 182 -18.16 -7.56 -20.42
C PRO A 182 -18.64 -8.93 -19.92
N ALA A 183 -19.94 -9.21 -20.06
CA ALA A 183 -20.59 -10.37 -19.45
C ALA A 183 -20.06 -11.74 -19.93
N ASP A 184 -19.34 -11.78 -21.06
CA ASP A 184 -18.69 -12.96 -21.61
C ASP A 184 -17.40 -13.35 -20.88
N THR A 185 -16.62 -12.36 -20.44
CA THR A 185 -15.38 -12.56 -19.65
C THR A 185 -15.64 -12.50 -18.15
N HIS A 186 -16.71 -11.80 -17.74
CA HIS A 186 -17.09 -11.53 -16.36
C HIS A 186 -18.56 -11.92 -16.11
N PRO A 187 -18.89 -13.23 -16.09
CA PRO A 187 -20.28 -13.69 -15.96
C PRO A 187 -20.90 -13.37 -14.60
N ALA A 188 -20.08 -13.10 -13.58
CA ALA A 188 -20.51 -12.70 -12.25
C ALA A 188 -20.49 -11.17 -12.02
N GLY A 189 -20.19 -10.39 -13.07
CA GLY A 189 -19.90 -8.96 -12.95
C GLY A 189 -18.42 -8.68 -12.75
N CYS A 190 -18.06 -7.40 -12.65
CA CYS A 190 -16.68 -6.94 -12.54
C CYS A 190 -16.01 -7.49 -11.27
N ALA A 191 -14.73 -7.82 -11.37
CA ALA A 191 -13.92 -8.15 -10.21
C ALA A 191 -13.94 -6.99 -9.19
N PRO A 192 -13.81 -7.28 -7.88
CA PRO A 192 -13.71 -6.22 -6.89
C PRO A 192 -12.34 -5.51 -7.02
N PRO A 193 -12.23 -4.23 -6.63
CA PRO A 193 -11.04 -3.41 -6.90
C PRO A 193 -9.75 -3.85 -6.19
N ASP A 194 -9.89 -4.59 -5.09
CA ASP A 194 -8.76 -5.21 -4.37
C ASP A 194 -8.18 -6.40 -5.13
N ALA A 195 -8.97 -7.03 -6.00
CA ALA A 195 -8.51 -8.08 -6.91
C ALA A 195 -8.02 -7.51 -8.24
N GLU A 196 -8.75 -6.53 -8.81
CA GLU A 196 -8.40 -5.95 -10.11
C GLU A 196 -8.90 -4.50 -10.24
N LEU A 197 -7.96 -3.54 -10.34
CA LEU A 197 -8.28 -2.13 -10.60
C LEU A 197 -8.48 -1.83 -12.09
N GLY A 198 -7.99 -2.69 -12.98
CA GLY A 198 -7.96 -2.45 -14.41
C GLY A 198 -6.93 -1.39 -14.82
N SER A 199 -7.19 -0.71 -15.93
CA SER A 199 -6.30 0.28 -16.52
C SER A 199 -6.16 1.51 -15.60
N VAL A 200 -4.93 1.82 -15.20
CA VAL A 200 -4.64 2.96 -14.33
C VAL A 200 -4.86 4.27 -15.08
N LEU A 201 -5.83 5.05 -14.64
CA LEU A 201 -6.16 6.38 -15.19
C LEU A 201 -5.49 7.51 -14.42
N PHE A 202 -5.23 7.31 -13.12
CA PHE A 202 -4.53 8.26 -12.26
C PHE A 202 -3.74 7.51 -11.20
N ASN A 203 -2.54 8.01 -10.89
CA ASN A 203 -1.72 7.58 -9.76
C ASN A 203 -0.99 8.80 -9.24
N GLY A 204 -1.30 9.22 -8.01
CA GLY A 204 -0.67 10.39 -7.42
C GLY A 204 -1.20 10.71 -6.03
N ASN A 205 -0.87 11.90 -5.57
CA ASN A 205 -1.33 12.40 -4.27
C ASN A 205 -2.84 12.70 -4.28
N PHE A 206 -3.47 12.47 -3.13
CA PHE A 206 -4.83 12.94 -2.83
C PHE A 206 -4.75 13.94 -1.68
N LYS A 207 -5.35 15.10 -1.86
CA LYS A 207 -5.32 16.25 -0.95
C LYS A 207 -6.71 16.89 -0.90
N PRO A 208 -7.70 16.19 -0.31
CA PRO A 208 -9.07 16.69 -0.28
C PRO A 208 -9.16 17.97 0.53
N THR A 209 -9.95 18.93 0.04
CA THR A 209 -10.21 20.21 0.72
C THR A 209 -11.69 20.40 1.01
N ILE A 210 -12.00 21.17 2.05
CA ILE A 210 -13.39 21.57 2.34
C ILE A 210 -13.73 22.74 1.42
N HIS A 211 -14.69 22.53 0.53
CA HIS A 211 -15.10 23.54 -0.45
C HIS A 211 -16.34 24.33 -0.01
N GLU A 212 -17.20 23.75 0.84
CA GLU A 212 -18.44 24.36 1.33
C GLU A 212 -18.66 23.98 2.80
N ILE A 213 -19.31 24.87 3.57
CA ILE A 213 -19.68 24.61 4.97
C ILE A 213 -21.21 24.69 5.10
N PRO A 214 -21.90 23.62 5.54
CA PRO A 214 -21.37 22.29 5.90
C PRO A 214 -21.07 21.42 4.67
N GLY A 215 -19.99 20.62 4.70
CA GLY A 215 -19.63 19.70 3.62
C GLY A 215 -18.51 18.73 4.00
N GLU A 216 -18.42 17.61 3.29
CA GLU A 216 -17.31 16.66 3.39
C GLU A 216 -16.12 17.11 2.53
N PRO A 217 -14.87 16.84 2.94
CA PRO A 217 -13.70 17.21 2.16
C PRO A 217 -13.60 16.33 0.89
N TYR A 218 -13.36 16.95 -0.26
CA TYR A 218 -13.20 16.23 -1.54
C TYR A 218 -12.12 16.86 -2.42
N GLU A 219 -11.70 16.13 -3.46
CA GLU A 219 -10.84 16.62 -4.55
C GLU A 219 -11.39 16.09 -5.88
N ASN A 220 -11.41 16.93 -6.91
CA ASN A 220 -11.93 16.56 -8.22
C ASN A 220 -10.79 16.10 -9.14
N PHE A 221 -10.97 14.92 -9.74
CA PHE A 221 -10.03 14.36 -10.71
C PHE A 221 -10.66 14.35 -12.10
N THR A 222 -9.91 14.82 -13.11
CA THR A 222 -10.28 14.66 -14.51
C THR A 222 -9.40 13.58 -15.11
N VAL A 223 -10.02 12.50 -15.57
CA VAL A 223 -9.34 11.35 -16.18
C VAL A 223 -9.87 11.11 -17.58
N THR A 224 -9.02 10.58 -18.46
CA THR A 224 -9.37 10.27 -19.85
C THR A 224 -9.51 8.78 -20.02
N VAL A 225 -10.63 8.32 -20.58
CA VAL A 225 -10.82 6.92 -20.96
C VAL A 225 -9.81 6.58 -22.07
N PRO A 226 -9.01 5.50 -21.93
CA PRO A 226 -8.00 5.13 -22.93
C PRO A 226 -8.60 4.92 -24.32
N SER A 227 -7.87 5.30 -25.36
CA SER A 227 -8.27 5.01 -26.74
C SER A 227 -8.30 3.49 -26.98
N GLY A 228 -9.40 2.99 -27.54
CA GLY A 228 -9.60 1.55 -27.75
C GLY A 228 -10.11 0.79 -26.53
N PHE A 229 -10.52 1.49 -25.45
CA PHE A 229 -11.22 0.85 -24.34
C PHE A 229 -12.54 0.22 -24.84
N PRO A 230 -12.86 -1.05 -24.48
CA PRO A 230 -14.06 -1.71 -24.98
C PRO A 230 -15.35 -1.02 -24.53
N SER A 231 -16.30 -0.87 -25.44
CA SER A 231 -17.67 -0.46 -25.10
C SER A 231 -18.39 -1.55 -24.30
N GLY A 232 -19.31 -1.14 -23.43
CA GLY A 232 -20.08 -2.01 -22.54
C GLY A 232 -19.80 -1.74 -21.07
N THR A 233 -20.13 -2.73 -20.23
CA THR A 233 -19.99 -2.63 -18.78
C THR A 233 -18.52 -2.46 -18.37
N ALA A 234 -18.26 -1.43 -17.58
CA ALA A 234 -16.96 -1.14 -17.01
C ALA A 234 -17.11 -0.78 -15.52
N GLN A 235 -16.04 -0.88 -14.76
CA GLN A 235 -15.97 -0.46 -13.37
C GLN A 235 -14.91 0.62 -13.23
N LEU A 236 -15.28 1.78 -12.71
CA LEU A 236 -14.36 2.81 -12.27
C LEU A 236 -14.11 2.64 -10.78
N SER A 237 -12.85 2.47 -10.40
CA SER A 237 -12.45 2.09 -9.06
C SER A 237 -11.41 3.04 -8.52
N THR A 238 -11.49 3.33 -7.23
CA THR A 238 -10.49 4.09 -6.49
C THR A 238 -9.86 3.20 -5.44
N ALA A 239 -8.54 3.26 -5.34
CA ALA A 239 -7.81 2.72 -4.21
C ALA A 239 -7.06 3.85 -3.51
N ARG A 240 -7.49 4.16 -2.29
CA ARG A 240 -6.98 5.24 -1.47
C ARG A 240 -6.10 4.66 -0.38
N PHE A 241 -4.84 5.10 -0.34
CA PHE A 241 -3.90 4.78 0.71
C PHE A 241 -3.81 5.95 1.70
N HIS A 242 -4.24 5.71 2.93
CA HIS A 242 -4.24 6.69 4.00
C HIS A 242 -3.84 6.09 5.35
N LEU A 243 -3.55 6.97 6.31
CA LEU A 243 -3.09 6.58 7.64
C LEU A 243 -4.12 6.95 8.72
N ILE A 244 -4.38 6.07 9.68
CA ILE A 244 -5.34 6.34 10.77
C ILE A 244 -4.72 6.18 12.16
N GLY A 245 -5.13 7.05 13.10
CA GLY A 245 -4.71 7.00 14.51
C GLY A 245 -3.42 7.75 14.83
N ALA A 246 -3.05 7.77 16.13
CA ALA A 246 -1.89 8.50 16.65
C ALA A 246 -0.55 7.77 16.47
N GLY A 247 -0.59 6.45 16.30
CA GLY A 247 0.50 5.63 15.80
C GLY A 247 0.04 5.03 14.47
N PRO A 248 0.12 5.78 13.36
CA PRO A 248 -0.71 5.55 12.20
C PRO A 248 -0.65 4.11 11.67
N SER A 249 -1.81 3.48 11.53
CA SER A 249 -1.96 2.23 10.80
C SER A 249 -2.22 2.54 9.32
N PRO A 250 -1.55 1.84 8.39
CA PRO A 250 -1.78 1.98 6.96
C PRO A 250 -3.09 1.33 6.55
N ILE A 251 -3.94 2.07 5.83
CA ILE A 251 -5.23 1.60 5.33
C ILE A 251 -5.28 1.76 3.82
N LEU A 252 -5.59 0.66 3.12
CA LEU A 252 -6.00 0.66 1.73
C LEU A 252 -7.52 0.58 1.68
N GLU A 253 -8.14 1.64 1.21
CA GLU A 253 -9.58 1.75 1.04
C GLU A 253 -9.94 1.66 -0.44
N PHE A 254 -10.89 0.79 -0.76
CA PHE A 254 -11.32 0.55 -2.13
C PHE A 254 -12.79 0.94 -2.29
N ASN A 255 -13.07 1.78 -3.29
CA ASN A 255 -14.43 2.13 -3.68
C ASN A 255 -14.59 1.92 -5.19
N ASN A 256 -15.80 1.65 -5.65
CA ASN A 256 -16.07 1.47 -7.07
C ASN A 256 -17.48 1.91 -7.48
N VAL A 257 -17.62 2.17 -8.78
CA VAL A 257 -18.90 2.40 -9.44
C VAL A 257 -18.91 1.70 -10.80
N THR A 258 -20.08 1.20 -11.21
CA THR A 258 -20.26 0.61 -12.55
C THR A 258 -20.64 1.69 -13.55
N LEU A 259 -19.97 1.68 -14.69
CA LEU A 259 -20.18 2.56 -15.84
C LEU A 259 -20.60 1.72 -17.05
N ASN A 260 -21.22 2.38 -18.03
CA ASN A 260 -21.46 1.81 -19.35
C ASN A 260 -20.75 2.67 -20.40
N VAL A 261 -19.69 2.14 -20.99
CA VAL A 261 -18.87 2.82 -22.00
C VAL A 261 -19.53 2.67 -23.37
N VAL A 262 -19.63 3.76 -24.12
CA VAL A 262 -20.26 3.80 -25.46
C VAL A 262 -19.24 4.07 -26.54
#